data_AF-A0A4Q4CR82-F1
#
_entry.id   AF-A0A4Q4CR82-F1
#
_cell.length_a   1.000
_cell.length_b   1.000
_cell.length_c   1.000
_cell.angle_alpha   90.00
_cell.angle_beta   90.00
_cell.angle_gamma   90.00
#
_symmetry.space_group_name_H-M   'P 1'
#
loop_
_entity.id
_entity.type
_entity.pdbx_description
1 polymer ?
#
loop_
_entity_poly.entity_id
_entity_poly.type
_entity_poly.pdbx_seq_one_letter_code
_entity_poly.pdbx_strand_id
1 'polypeptide(L)' 'MKLSSTHSFKGYESPFVFLIVNEGDSPEIVFTGLTRAKENIVVYMQKDCEFLDFFNRHLAGVQTVLAA' A
#
# COMPACT_ATOMS: atom_id res chain seq x y z
N MET A 1 -6.49 -8.54 13.93
CA MET A 1 -5.68 -8.42 12.69
C MET A 1 -6.52 -8.96 11.54
N LYS A 2 -6.67 -8.22 10.44
CA LYS A 2 -7.44 -8.65 9.25
C LYS A 2 -6.52 -8.61 8.03
N LEU A 3 -6.54 -9.68 7.25
CA LEU A 3 -5.88 -9.78 5.95
C LEU A 3 -6.97 -9.95 4.89
N SER A 4 -7.05 -9.04 3.94
CA SER A 4 -8.03 -9.11 2.85
C SER A 4 -7.58 -8.25 1.67
N SER A 5 -8.21 -8.43 0.51
CA SER A 5 -8.08 -7.47 -0.59
C SER A 5 -8.60 -6.09 -0.18
N THR A 6 -8.16 -5.05 -0.89
CA THR A 6 -8.68 -3.68 -0.73
C THR A 6 -10.19 -3.64 -0.87
N HIS A 7 -10.74 -4.38 -1.85
CA HIS A 7 -12.17 -4.47 -2.08
C HIS A 7 -12.93 -5.03 -0.86
N SER A 8 -12.46 -6.14 -0.29
CA SER A 8 -13.08 -6.77 0.90
C SER A 8 -12.80 -6.03 2.21
N PHE A 9 -11.90 -5.04 2.19
CA PHE A 9 -11.64 -4.13 3.30
C PHE A 9 -12.49 -2.84 3.24
N LYS A 10 -13.31 -2.67 2.20
CA LYS A 10 -14.20 -1.50 2.07
C LYS A 10 -15.09 -1.33 3.31
N GLY A 11 -15.23 -0.09 3.76
CA GLY A 11 -16.01 0.27 4.96
C GLY A 11 -15.26 0.09 6.28
N TYR A 12 -14.03 -0.43 6.25
CA TYR A 12 -13.14 -0.51 7.40
C TYR A 12 -12.01 0.52 7.30
N GLU A 13 -11.49 0.90 8.46
CA GLU A 13 -10.29 1.72 8.65
C GLU A 13 -9.51 1.12 9.83
N SER A 14 -8.19 1.33 9.87
CA SER A 14 -7.31 0.82 10.93
C SER A 14 -6.28 1.88 11.31
N PRO A 15 -5.90 2.00 12.60
CA PRO A 15 -4.77 2.84 13.01
C PRO A 15 -3.49 2.53 12.21
N PHE A 16 -3.26 1.25 11.91
CA PHE A 16 -2.10 0.77 11.18
C PHE A 16 -2.54 -0.13 10.00
N VAL A 17 -2.01 0.13 8.80
CA VAL A 17 -2.26 -0.68 7.60
C VAL A 17 -0.95 -1.09 6.93
N PHE A 18 -0.87 -2.36 6.56
CA PHE A 18 0.12 -2.86 5.61
C PHE A 18 -0.59 -2.99 4.25
N LEU A 19 -0.21 -2.15 3.29
CA LEU A 19 -0.77 -2.15 1.94
C LEU A 19 0.20 -2.89 1.01
N ILE A 20 -0.28 -3.94 0.35
CA ILE A 20 0.48 -4.66 -0.67
C ILE A 20 -0.07 -4.24 -2.03
N VAL A 21 0.77 -3.62 -2.86
CA VAL A 21 0.45 -3.14 -4.20
C VAL A 21 1.05 -4.10 -5.21
N ASN A 22 0.22 -4.61 -6.11
CA ASN A 22 0.64 -5.52 -7.18
C ASN A 22 0.70 -4.80 -8.52
N GLU A 23 1.46 -5.38 -9.46
CA GLU A 23 1.40 -4.96 -10.85
C GLU A 23 -0.02 -5.15 -11.40
N GLY A 24 -0.58 -4.09 -11.99
CA GLY A 24 -1.94 -4.09 -12.53
C GLY A 24 -3.03 -3.59 -11.58
N ASP A 25 -2.71 -3.29 -10.32
CA ASP A 25 -3.65 -2.55 -9.45
C ASP A 25 -3.89 -1.15 -10.02
N SER A 26 -5.17 -0.80 -10.21
CA SER A 26 -5.49 0.53 -10.72
C SER A 26 -5.15 1.63 -9.69
N PRO A 27 -4.85 2.86 -10.13
CA PRO A 27 -4.63 3.99 -9.22
C PRO A 27 -5.78 4.18 -8.20
N GLU A 28 -7.01 3.88 -8.59
CA GLU A 28 -8.18 3.93 -7.71
C GLU A 28 -8.10 2.90 -6.58
N ILE A 29 -7.71 1.66 -6.88
CA ILE A 29 -7.56 0.60 -5.87
C ILE A 29 -6.42 0.95 -4.91
N VAL A 30 -5.29 1.42 -5.43
CA VAL A 30 -4.16 1.84 -4.60
C VAL A 30 -4.57 2.98 -3.68
N PHE A 31 -5.17 4.04 -4.22
CA PHE A 31 -5.66 5.17 -3.43
C PHE A 31 -6.69 4.75 -2.38
N THR A 32 -7.62 3.88 -2.75
CA THR A 32 -8.61 3.32 -1.81
C THR A 32 -7.93 2.59 -0.66
N GLY A 33 -6.86 1.84 -0.93
CA GLY A 33 -6.02 1.18 0.08
C GLY A 33 -5.31 2.17 1.00
N LEU A 34 -4.74 3.25 0.44
CA LEU A 34 -4.07 4.31 1.20
C LEU A 34 -4.99 4.95 2.23
N THR A 35 -6.25 5.24 1.84
CA THR A 35 -7.25 5.86 2.75
C THR A 35 -7.71 4.95 3.90
N ARG A 36 -7.29 3.68 3.97
CA ARG A 36 -7.67 2.77 5.07
C ARG A 36 -6.85 3.00 6.35
N ALA A 37 -5.70 3.65 6.25
CA ALA A 37 -4.83 3.95 7.38
C ALA A 37 -5.26 5.25 8.06
N LYS A 38 -5.47 5.24 9.38
CA LYS A 38 -5.73 6.45 10.17
C LYS A 38 -4.47 7.16 10.62
N GLU A 39 -3.42 6.40 10.93
CA GLU A 39 -2.19 6.93 11.54
C GLU A 39 -0.95 6.47 10.79
N ASN A 40 -0.80 5.16 10.61
CA ASN A 40 0.42 4.55 10.09
C ASN A 40 0.13 3.66 8.87
N ILE A 41 0.99 3.77 7.86
CA ILE A 41 0.93 2.93 6.67
C ILE A 41 2.31 2.44 6.28
N VAL A 42 2.39 1.17 5.92
CA VAL A 42 3.56 0.57 5.26
C VAL A 42 3.10 0.05 3.91
N VAL A 43 3.80 0.44 2.85
CA VAL A 43 3.47 0.02 1.48
C VAL A 43 4.54 -0.93 0.98
N TYR A 44 4.11 -2.13 0.58
CA TYR A 44 4.94 -3.10 -0.12
C TYR A 44 4.57 -3.09 -1.61
N MET A 45 5.58 -3.03 -2.47
CA MET A 45 5.42 -3.08 -3.92
C MET A 45 6.65 -3.72 -4.57
N GLN A 46 6.49 -4.19 -5.80
CA GLN A 46 7.61 -4.62 -6.62
C GLN A 46 8.46 -3.42 -7.08
N LYS A 47 9.73 -3.65 -7.40
CA LYS A 47 10.70 -2.57 -7.72
C LYS A 47 10.36 -1.84 -9.03
N ASP A 48 9.67 -2.49 -9.93
CA ASP A 48 9.18 -2.03 -11.24
C ASP A 48 7.74 -1.50 -11.18
N CYS A 49 7.13 -1.43 -10.00
CA CYS A 49 5.81 -0.88 -9.82
C CYS A 49 5.73 0.58 -10.32
N GLU A 50 4.70 0.90 -11.13
CA GLU A 50 4.48 2.24 -11.69
C GLU A 50 4.33 3.34 -10.62
N PHE A 51 3.95 2.95 -9.40
CA PHE A 51 3.78 3.87 -8.27
C PHE A 51 5.08 4.14 -7.50
N LEU A 52 6.21 3.51 -7.86
CA LEU A 52 7.47 3.64 -7.12
C LEU A 52 7.89 5.12 -6.96
N ASP A 53 7.90 5.88 -8.04
CA ASP A 53 8.27 7.30 -8.02
C ASP A 53 7.29 8.16 -7.23
N PHE A 54 6.01 7.78 -7.20
CA PHE A 54 5.02 8.45 -6.36
C PHE A 54 5.35 8.21 -4.89
N PHE A 55 5.58 6.97 -4.48
CA PHE A 55 5.84 6.65 -3.07
C PHE A 55 7.20 7.16 -2.59
N ASN A 56 8.25 7.09 -3.42
CA ASN A 56 9.56 7.68 -3.13
C ASN A 56 9.48 9.19 -2.81
N ARG A 57 8.56 9.92 -3.44
CA ARG A 57 8.40 11.36 -3.23
C ARG A 57 7.60 11.71 -1.97
N HIS A 58 6.72 10.82 -1.51
CA HIS A 58 5.72 11.17 -0.48
C HIS A 58 5.87 10.39 0.83
N LEU A 59 6.61 9.28 0.84
CA LEU A 59 6.85 8.49 2.05
C LEU A 59 8.30 8.65 2.52
N ALA A 60 8.48 8.77 3.83
CA ALA A 60 9.80 8.86 4.44
C ALA A 60 10.45 7.47 4.48
N GLY A 61 11.41 7.24 3.58
CA GLY A 61 12.23 6.03 3.56
C GLY A 61 11.63 4.90 2.72
N VAL A 62 12.22 4.69 1.55
CA VAL A 62 11.99 3.49 0.75
C VAL A 62 13.17 2.56 0.95
N GLN A 63 12.88 1.34 1.39
CA GLN A 63 13.87 0.30 1.63
C GLN A 63 13.58 -0.86 0.68
N THR A 64 14.60 -1.29 -0.08
CA THR A 64 14.51 -2.52 -0.86
C THR A 64 14.72 -3.71 0.07
N VAL A 65 13.68 -4.51 0.27
CA VAL A 65 13.78 -5.77 1.00
C VAL A 65 13.97 -6.90 -0.02
N LEU A 66 15.06 -7.67 0.12
CA LEU A 66 15.22 -8.91 -0.65
C LEU A 66 14.28 -9.95 -0.03
N ALA A 67 13.34 -10.47 -0.82
CA ALA A 67 12.61 -11.67 -0.42
C ALA A 67 13.62 -12.84 -0.41
N ALA A 68 13.79 -13.45 0.77
CA ALA A 68 14.67 -14.60 0.98
C ALA A 68 14.11 -15.88 0.34
#